data_AF-A0A498NN75-F1
#
_entry.id   AF-A0A498NN75-F1
#
_cell.length_a   1.000
_cell.length_b   1.000
_cell.length_c   1.000
_cell.angle_alpha   90.00
_cell.angle_beta   90.00
_cell.angle_gamma   90.00
#
_symmetry.space_group_name_H-M   'P 1'
#
loop_
_entity.id
_entity.type
_entity.pdbx_description
1 polymer ?
#
loop_
_entity_poly.entity_id
_entity_poly.type
_entity_poly.pdbx_seq_one_letter_code
_entity_poly.pdbx_strand_id
1 'polypeptide(L)' 'MPMIDLPYISNYIDTIAGGPHAAIAFTYAAHLVLHPITFYVHKVAKIRQSVVSLLSRAPETTVIIKSGNTAGIKVRPVHD' A
#
# COMPACT_ATOMS: atom_id res chain seq x y z
N MET A 1 23.23 -12.29 -4.88
CA MET A 1 23.38 -11.38 -3.72
C MET A 1 22.14 -11.55 -2.87
N PRO A 2 22.21 -11.84 -1.56
CA PRO A 2 21.00 -11.94 -0.77
C PRO A 2 20.43 -10.53 -0.66
N MET A 3 19.24 -10.33 -1.23
CA MET A 3 18.47 -9.12 -1.02
C MET A 3 18.07 -9.13 0.46
N ILE A 4 18.59 -8.17 1.23
CA ILE A 4 18.18 -7.94 2.62
C ILE A 4 16.65 -7.95 2.62
N ASP A 5 16.07 -8.93 3.33
CA ASP A 5 14.64 -9.22 3.35
C ASP A 5 13.95 -8.13 4.17
N LEU A 6 13.83 -6.93 3.58
CA LEU A 6 13.13 -5.82 4.17
C LEU A 6 11.68 -6.30 4.38
N PRO A 7 11.13 -6.31 5.61
CA PRO A 7 9.79 -6.78 5.84
C PRO A 7 8.84 -6.01 4.92
N TYR A 8 8.25 -6.73 3.96
CA TYR A 8 7.28 -6.17 3.03
C TYR A 8 6.05 -5.72 3.83
N ILE A 9 5.29 -4.75 3.30
CA ILE A 9 4.10 -4.17 3.96
C ILE A 9 3.18 -5.24 4.57
N SER A 10 2.97 -6.37 3.88
CA SER A 10 2.20 -7.51 4.39
C SER A 10 2.74 -8.06 5.70
N ASN A 11 4.06 -8.30 5.78
CA ASN A 11 4.70 -8.89 6.95
C ASN A 11 4.57 -7.96 8.17
N TYR A 12 4.64 -6.64 7.95
CA TYR A 12 4.45 -5.68 9.03
C TYR A 12 2.99 -5.66 9.50
N ILE A 13 2.02 -5.67 8.59
CA ILE A 13 0.58 -5.74 8.92
C ILE A 13 0.25 -7.01 9.73
N ASP A 14 0.90 -8.13 9.44
CA ASP A 14 0.69 -9.40 10.15
C ASP A 14 1.13 -9.33 11.63
N THR A 15 2.07 -8.44 11.98
CA THR A 15 2.52 -8.23 13.37
C THR A 15 1.67 -7.25 14.18
N ILE A 16 0.76 -6.51 13.53
CA ILE A 16 -0.03 -5.47 14.20
C ILE A 16 -1.26 -6.09 14.87
N ALA A 17 -1.46 -5.83 16.16
CA ALA A 17 -2.66 -6.29 16.88
C ALA A 17 -3.95 -5.64 16.31
N GLY A 18 -3.92 -4.32 16.09
CA GLY A 18 -5.08 -3.54 15.63
C GLY A 18 -5.94 -2.99 16.79
N GLY A 19 -7.12 -2.48 16.45
CA GLY A 19 -8.14 -2.04 17.40
C GLY A 19 -8.63 -0.61 17.18
N PRO A 20 -9.55 -0.12 18.03
CA PRO A 20 -10.25 1.16 17.87
C PRO A 20 -9.35 2.40 17.96
N HIS A 21 -8.12 2.24 18.43
CA HIS A 21 -7.12 3.31 18.54
C HIS A 21 -5.91 3.11 17.61
N ALA A 22 -5.99 2.13 16.70
CA ALA A 22 -4.94 1.84 15.73
C ALA A 22 -5.33 2.37 14.35
N ALA A 23 -4.45 3.19 13.77
CA ALA A 23 -4.53 3.61 12.38
C ALA A 23 -3.23 3.24 11.65
N ILE A 24 -3.37 2.57 10.50
CA ILE A 24 -2.26 2.16 9.65
C ILE A 24 -2.38 2.88 8.33
N ALA A 25 -1.36 3.64 7.96
CA ALA A 25 -1.30 4.35 6.68
C ALA A 25 -0.08 3.91 5.88
N PHE A 26 -0.28 3.54 4.62
CA PHE A 26 0.83 3.22 3.72
C PHE A 26 0.55 3.67 2.29
N THR A 27 1.63 3.85 1.53
CA THR A 27 1.58 4.22 0.10
C THR A 27 2.16 3.10 -0.73
N TYR A 28 1.60 2.86 -1.92
CA TYR A 28 2.03 1.74 -2.76
C TYR A 28 1.97 2.08 -4.25
N ALA A 29 3.10 2.49 -4.85
CA ALA A 29 3.22 2.71 -6.30
C ALA A 29 4.65 2.87 -6.81
N ALA A 30 5.32 3.98 -6.46
CA ALA A 30 6.49 4.49 -7.19
C ALA A 30 7.65 3.49 -7.34
N HIS A 31 7.87 2.61 -6.37
CA HIS A 31 8.94 1.61 -6.41
C HIS A 31 8.63 0.40 -7.32
N LEU A 32 7.45 0.34 -7.94
CA LEU A 32 6.98 -0.80 -8.74
C LEU A 32 6.76 -0.45 -10.20
N VAL A 33 6.85 0.83 -10.54
CA VAL A 33 6.63 1.32 -11.91
C VAL A 33 7.64 0.77 -12.91
N LEU A 34 8.79 0.29 -12.43
CA LEU A 34 9.85 -0.33 -13.25
C LEU A 34 9.77 -1.87 -13.26
N HIS A 35 8.80 -2.46 -12.59
CA HIS A 35 8.59 -3.90 -12.55
C HIS A 35 7.40 -4.31 -13.44
N PRO A 36 7.35 -5.57 -13.91
CA PRO A 36 6.18 -6.08 -14.61
C PRO A 36 4.89 -5.92 -13.79
N ILE A 37 3.78 -5.63 -14.47
CA ILE A 37 2.47 -5.45 -13.80
C ILE A 37 2.05 -6.67 -12.96
N THR A 38 2.46 -7.88 -13.36
CA THR A 38 2.22 -9.11 -12.60
C THR A 38 2.87 -9.08 -11.22
N PHE A 39 4.04 -8.44 -11.08
CA PHE A 39 4.70 -8.24 -9.80
C PHE A 39 3.89 -7.31 -8.90
N TYR A 40 3.35 -6.22 -9.46
CA TYR A 40 2.45 -5.31 -8.74
C TYR A 40 1.20 -6.05 -8.22
N VAL A 41 0.52 -6.81 -9.10
CA VAL A 41 -0.68 -7.58 -8.74
C VAL A 41 -0.40 -8.59 -7.63
N HIS A 42 0.70 -9.36 -7.75
CA HIS A 42 1.09 -10.34 -6.75
C HIS A 42 1.29 -9.71 -5.36
N LYS A 43 1.95 -8.56 -5.30
CA LYS A 43 2.21 -7.88 -4.04
C LYS A 43 0.95 -7.24 -3.45
N VAL A 44 0.09 -6.64 -4.27
CA VAL A 44 -1.22 -6.13 -3.80
C VAL A 44 -2.08 -7.26 -3.24
N ALA A 45 -2.06 -8.45 -3.86
CA ALA A 45 -2.78 -9.61 -3.36
C ALA A 45 -2.31 -10.03 -1.95
N LYS A 46 -0.99 -10.02 -1.70
CA LYS A 46 -0.44 -10.29 -0.36
C LYS A 46 -0.83 -9.23 0.66
N ILE A 47 -0.72 -7.95 0.31
CA ILE A 47 -1.16 -6.85 1.19
C ILE A 47 -2.65 -6.99 1.52
N ARG A 48 -3.49 -7.30 0.53
CA ARG A 48 -4.92 -7.54 0.74
C ARG A 48 -5.16 -8.67 1.73
N GLN A 49 -4.44 -9.79 1.62
CA GLN A 49 -4.59 -10.92 2.56
C GLN A 49 -4.26 -10.51 4.00
N SER A 50 -3.16 -9.79 4.22
CA SER A 50 -2.79 -9.29 5.55
C SER A 50 -3.79 -8.27 6.11
N VAL A 51 -4.28 -7.34 5.28
CA VAL A 51 -5.31 -6.37 5.69
C VAL A 51 -6.62 -7.07 6.07
N VAL A 52 -7.06 -8.05 5.27
CA VAL A 52 -8.26 -8.84 5.60
C VAL A 52 -8.06 -9.59 6.91
N SER A 53 -6.89 -10.24 7.10
CA SER A 53 -6.57 -10.92 8.36
C SER A 53 -6.61 -9.97 9.57
N LEU A 54 -6.11 -8.74 9.41
CA LEU A 54 -6.16 -7.69 10.44
C LEU A 54 -7.59 -7.27 10.76
N LEU A 55 -8.38 -6.95 9.75
CA LEU A 55 -9.76 -6.48 9.97
C LEU A 55 -10.67 -7.60 10.49
N SER A 56 -10.39 -8.86 10.16
CA SER A 56 -11.10 -10.00 10.73
C SER A 56 -10.85 -10.16 12.23
N ARG A 57 -9.63 -9.86 12.72
CA ARG A 57 -9.30 -9.96 14.16
C ARG A 57 -9.56 -8.66 14.94
N ALA A 58 -9.50 -7.51 14.27
CA ALA A 58 -9.63 -6.18 14.87
C ALA A 58 -10.39 -5.25 13.92
N PRO A 59 -11.72 -5.39 13.81
CA PRO A 59 -12.54 -4.72 12.79
C PRO A 59 -12.54 -3.19 12.90
N GLU A 60 -12.34 -2.65 14.10
CA GLU A 60 -12.28 -1.21 14.37
C GLU A 60 -10.94 -0.56 13.92
N THR A 61 -9.99 -1.35 13.40
CA THR A 61 -8.71 -0.81 12.93
C THR A 61 -8.91 0.05 11.69
N THR A 62 -8.39 1.27 11.70
CA THR A 62 -8.43 2.13 10.52
C THR A 62 -7.26 1.80 9.58
N VAL A 63 -7.54 1.49 8.32
CA VAL A 63 -6.52 1.23 7.29
C VAL A 63 -6.65 2.26 6.16
N ILE A 64 -5.59 3.03 5.94
CA ILE A 64 -5.51 4.09 4.93
C ILE A 64 -4.51 3.66 3.86
N ILE A 65 -5.00 3.54 2.62
CA ILE A 65 -4.19 3.17 1.47
C ILE A 65 -4.09 4.36 0.53
N LYS A 66 -2.88 4.86 0.33
CA LYS A 66 -2.60 5.89 -0.68
C LYS A 66 -2.11 5.24 -1.97
N SER A 67 -2.84 5.45 -3.07
CA SER A 67 -2.41 5.06 -4.41
C SER A 67 -1.22 5.92 -4.89
N GLY A 68 -0.70 5.61 -6.09
CA GLY A 68 0.34 6.43 -6.71
C GLY A 68 -0.10 7.87 -6.92
N ASN A 69 0.83 8.81 -6.75
CA ASN A 69 0.60 10.21 -7.05
C ASN A 69 0.37 10.35 -8.57
N THR A 70 -0.76 10.93 -8.97
CA THR A 70 -0.99 11.36 -10.35
C THR A 70 -0.33 12.72 -10.53
N ALA A 71 0.58 12.86 -11.50
CA ALA A 71 1.05 14.19 -11.87
C ALA A 71 -0.14 15.04 -12.33
N GLY A 72 -0.24 16.28 -11.86
CA GLY A 72 -1.27 17.20 -12.32
C GLY A 72 -1.00 17.63 -13.76
N ILE A 73 -2.04 17.66 -14.60
CA ILE A 73 -1.95 18.35 -15.90
C ILE A 73 -1.86 19.84 -15.60
N LYS A 74 -0.73 20.48 -15.94
CA LYS A 74 -0.69 21.95 -16.02
C LYS A 74 -1.55 22.37 -17.21
N VAL A 75 -2.79 22.79 -16.95
CA VAL A 75 -3.59 23.48 -17.95
C VAL A 75 -2.90 24.82 -18.19
N ARG A 76 -2.21 24.97 -19.33
CA ARG A 76 -1.71 26.28 -19.74
C ARG A 76 -2.93 27.12 -20.09
N PRO A 77 -3.07 28.35 -19.57
CA PRO A 77 -4.10 29.24 -20.06
C PRO A 77 -3.86 29.46 -21.55
N VAL A 78 -4.92 29.30 -22.33
CA VAL A 78 -4.95 29.80 -23.71
C VAL A 78 -4.93 31.32 -23.55
N HIS A 79 -3.83 31.94 -23.98
CA HIS A 79 -3.81 33.39 -24.15
C HIS A 79 -4.46 33.67 -25.50
N ASP A 80 -5.64 34.29 -25.45
CA ASP A 80 -6.32 34.92 -26.60
C ASP A 80 -5.56 36.19 -27.03
#